data_AF-A0A927ZYJ1-F1
#
_entry.id   AF-A0A927ZYJ1-F1
#
_cell.length_a   1.000
_cell.length_b   1.000
_cell.length_c   1.000
_cell.angle_alpha   90.00
_cell.angle_beta   90.00
_cell.angle_gamma   90.00
#
_symmetry.space_group_name_H-M   'P 1'
#
loop_
_entity.id
_entity.type
_entity.pdbx_description
1 polymer ?
#
loop_
_entity_poly.entity_id
_entity_poly.type
_entity_poly.pdbx_seq_one_letter_code
_entity_poly.pdbx_strand_id
1 'polypeptide(L)'
;MKKNYIDLFDNPEQLAYKILDKNKNKEINPFELAKSLGMNIFLMDLSHELFSFYTRSEDSKASAIISGSIPVQRQRYNMALQVYFHLTGANNIAYYKEHEKSEFLSKAKTFASCYLLPENKLKEAIKPYLNKNGKINYDDIIYIANEFGVSFKTTAFRIFYKFNNIEGINNVQELRDKIGYHITYRHERKTKVADYQITDLKFIQQMFNHISFLPIEQIEDIMKIKLVRDVIYGDIKTAEQISLNVDDINKIIAGYQKNGHVTMPVGRHSQKTLTLQELVEGQLDAYNFIFSEESKVFATPENAKYILKHLHKLLFDKVTYGSSDYIAGEMVNENTPDRTVDFLFDLPRGHHIEKAKEKVQEKLESLLKDKDSLSKSEYIDRSIEVFFETYTSQLFNDGNSRVSKTLLNYLLHLKGIPSSFSVADSIRDEYMDAIAKLGYDQRIQKSQEQGDFDVRVVNAKGQIGEYHFNNYGYEWVKYPGEEEKDYDPDKDIMEYNVKRLFVPPYLKKPLEQKVQQEGWERYRQIDYRPLQAVIYKGIISTYIDCMKSPTVDKETEVDKTKIDK
;
A
#
# COMPACT_ATOMS: atom_id res chain seq x y z
N MET A 1 10.21 -28.52 20.65
CA MET A 1 9.02 -27.75 21.13
C MET A 1 7.67 -28.44 20.93
N LYS A 2 7.45 -29.30 19.91
CA LYS A 2 6.10 -29.82 19.54
C LYS A 2 5.41 -30.79 20.52
N LYS A 3 6.15 -31.65 21.25
CA LYS A 3 5.54 -32.63 22.17
C LYS A 3 4.74 -32.02 23.35
N ASN A 4 4.89 -30.72 23.64
CA ASN A 4 4.35 -30.07 24.85
C ASN A 4 3.00 -29.34 24.70
N TYR A 5 2.34 -29.43 23.54
CA TYR A 5 1.12 -28.66 23.25
C TYR A 5 -0.08 -29.50 22.80
N ILE A 6 0.12 -30.77 22.44
CA ILE A 6 -0.97 -31.68 22.06
C ILE A 6 -1.95 -31.86 23.22
N ASP A 7 -1.44 -31.94 24.45
CA ASP A 7 -2.26 -32.10 25.66
C ASP A 7 -3.11 -30.86 26.00
N LEU A 8 -2.89 -29.72 25.32
CA LEU A 8 -3.65 -28.48 25.50
C LEU A 8 -4.66 -28.25 24.37
N PHE A 9 -4.86 -29.24 23.50
CA PHE A 9 -5.87 -29.19 22.44
C PHE A 9 -7.27 -28.87 22.97
N ASP A 10 -7.65 -29.48 24.09
CA ASP A 10 -8.97 -29.26 24.70
C ASP A 10 -9.07 -27.95 25.50
N ASN A 11 -7.96 -27.22 25.65
CA ASN A 11 -7.94 -25.93 26.34
C ASN A 11 -7.26 -24.83 25.50
N PRO A 12 -7.94 -24.33 24.45
CA PRO A 12 -7.40 -23.32 23.55
C PRO A 12 -7.04 -22.00 24.23
N GLU A 13 -7.74 -21.64 25.32
CA GLU A 13 -7.43 -20.43 26.09
C GLU A 13 -6.12 -20.59 26.87
N GLN A 14 -5.92 -21.70 27.57
CA GLN A 14 -4.64 -21.99 28.25
C GLN A 14 -3.48 -22.10 27.25
N LEU A 15 -3.70 -22.68 26.08
CA LEU A 15 -2.70 -22.74 25.02
C LEU A 15 -2.27 -21.32 24.58
N ALA A 16 -3.23 -20.42 24.36
CA ALA A 16 -2.95 -19.03 24.01
C ALA A 16 -2.11 -18.34 25.09
N TYR A 17 -2.52 -18.45 26.37
CA TYR A 17 -1.77 -17.84 27.47
C TYR A 17 -0.37 -18.44 27.64
N LYS A 18 -0.19 -19.75 27.47
CA LYS A 18 1.14 -20.39 27.52
C LYS A 18 2.09 -19.85 26.44
N ILE A 19 1.56 -19.48 25.27
CA ILE A 19 2.35 -18.86 24.19
C ILE A 19 2.65 -17.40 24.51
N LEU A 20 1.65 -16.65 24.98
CA LEU A 20 1.81 -15.25 25.37
C LEU A 20 2.81 -15.11 26.52
N ASP A 21 2.79 -16.01 27.50
CA ASP A 21 3.70 -16.03 28.64
C ASP A 21 5.16 -16.21 28.22
N LYS A 22 5.40 -17.08 27.24
CA LYS A 22 6.73 -17.24 26.64
C LYS A 22 7.20 -16.01 25.87
N ASN A 23 6.27 -15.13 25.49
CA ASN A 23 6.52 -13.94 24.67
C ASN A 23 6.07 -12.66 25.38
N LYS A 24 6.11 -12.63 26.74
CA LYS A 24 5.49 -11.58 27.57
C LYS A 24 5.87 -10.14 27.21
N ASN A 25 7.05 -9.95 26.62
CA ASN A 25 7.59 -8.64 26.25
C ASN A 25 7.58 -8.37 24.73
N LYS A 26 7.03 -9.28 23.92
CA LYS A 26 6.94 -9.11 22.48
C LYS A 26 5.57 -8.57 22.09
N GLU A 27 5.55 -7.85 20.97
CA GLU A 27 4.30 -7.52 20.29
C GLU A 27 3.60 -8.79 19.79
N ILE A 28 2.26 -8.80 19.81
CA ILE A 28 1.48 -9.93 19.34
C ILE A 28 1.43 -9.92 17.82
N ASN A 29 2.20 -10.81 17.19
CA ASN A 29 2.25 -10.97 15.75
C ASN A 29 2.04 -12.45 15.37
N PRO A 30 0.85 -12.82 14.85
CA PRO A 30 0.59 -14.21 14.46
C PRO A 30 1.45 -14.69 13.29
N PHE A 31 1.93 -13.77 12.42
CA PHE A 31 2.81 -14.13 11.31
C PHE A 31 4.24 -14.44 11.78
N GLU A 32 4.78 -13.64 12.71
CA GLU A 32 6.06 -13.95 13.37
C GLU A 32 5.99 -15.30 14.09
N LEU A 33 4.92 -15.53 14.85
CA LEU A 33 4.71 -16.80 15.54
C LEU A 33 4.67 -17.97 14.55
N ALA A 34 3.89 -17.88 13.48
CA ALA A 34 3.83 -18.91 12.44
C ALA A 34 5.22 -19.18 11.82
N LYS A 35 5.99 -18.13 11.49
CA LYS A 35 7.35 -18.28 10.97
C LYS A 35 8.31 -18.92 11.96
N SER A 36 8.24 -18.55 13.24
CA SER A 36 9.05 -19.16 14.31
C SER A 36 8.76 -20.64 14.51
N LEU A 37 7.56 -21.10 14.12
CA LEU A 37 7.16 -22.50 14.11
C LEU A 37 7.58 -23.25 12.83
N GLY A 38 8.25 -22.56 11.90
CA GLY A 38 8.73 -23.12 10.63
C GLY A 38 7.68 -23.16 9.51
N MET A 39 6.60 -22.39 9.63
CA MET A 39 5.54 -22.35 8.61
C MET A 39 5.92 -21.44 7.42
N ASN A 40 5.57 -21.86 6.21
CA ASN A 40 5.46 -20.96 5.07
C ASN A 40 4.11 -20.25 5.10
N ILE A 41 4.07 -19.00 4.65
CA ILE A 41 2.86 -18.18 4.66
C ILE A 41 2.72 -17.58 3.28
N PHE A 42 1.60 -17.79 2.61
CA PHE A 42 1.33 -17.27 1.27
C PHE A 42 0.04 -16.44 1.29
N LEU A 43 0.02 -15.39 0.49
CA LEU A 43 -1.20 -14.67 0.15
C LEU A 43 -1.67 -15.13 -1.23
N MET A 44 -2.94 -15.48 -1.35
CA MET A 44 -3.55 -15.86 -2.62
C MET A 44 -4.98 -15.33 -2.68
N ASP A 45 -5.54 -15.28 -3.89
CA ASP A 45 -6.98 -15.14 -4.02
C ASP A 45 -7.63 -16.49 -3.71
N LEU A 46 -8.46 -16.50 -2.68
CA LEU A 46 -9.27 -17.66 -2.33
C LEU A 46 -10.73 -17.32 -2.65
N SER A 47 -11.54 -18.34 -2.93
CA SER A 47 -12.98 -18.12 -3.19
C SER A 47 -13.63 -17.34 -2.05
N HIS A 48 -14.71 -16.60 -2.35
CA HIS A 48 -15.41 -15.75 -1.37
C HIS A 48 -15.82 -16.48 -0.07
N GLU A 49 -15.95 -17.80 -0.10
CA GLU A 49 -16.29 -18.61 1.06
C GLU A 49 -15.08 -19.09 1.87
N LEU A 50 -13.88 -19.13 1.28
CA LEU A 50 -12.67 -19.70 1.86
C LEU A 50 -11.70 -18.58 2.26
N PHE A 51 -11.48 -18.38 3.55
CA PHE A 51 -10.62 -17.28 4.01
C PHE A 51 -9.19 -17.68 4.33
N SER A 52 -8.95 -18.96 4.58
CA SER A 52 -7.59 -19.48 4.81
C SER A 52 -7.55 -20.99 4.71
N PHE A 53 -6.38 -21.51 4.39
CA PHE A 53 -6.07 -22.92 4.23
C PHE A 53 -4.72 -23.23 4.88
N TYR A 54 -4.61 -24.40 5.51
CA TYR A 54 -3.39 -24.93 6.10
C TYR A 54 -3.15 -26.32 5.56
N THR A 55 -1.90 -26.59 5.22
CA THR A 55 -1.44 -27.90 4.78
C THR A 55 -0.09 -28.25 5.38
N ARG A 56 0.13 -29.53 5.59
CA ARG A 56 1.39 -30.10 6.04
C ARG A 56 1.51 -31.51 5.45
N SER A 57 2.61 -31.79 4.77
CA SER A 57 3.01 -33.17 4.45
C SER A 57 4.18 -33.60 5.33
N GLU A 58 4.50 -34.90 5.32
CA GLU A 58 5.65 -35.44 6.06
C GLU A 58 6.98 -34.91 5.50
N ASP A 59 7.04 -34.73 4.18
CA ASP A 59 8.24 -34.33 3.44
C ASP A 59 8.38 -32.81 3.22
N SER A 60 7.38 -32.01 3.60
CA SER A 60 7.39 -30.56 3.36
C SER A 60 7.15 -29.73 4.61
N LYS A 61 7.63 -28.49 4.57
CA LYS A 61 7.30 -27.50 5.59
C LYS A 61 5.81 -27.21 5.56
N ALA A 62 5.20 -27.10 6.74
CA ALA A 62 3.81 -26.70 6.86
C ALA A 62 3.59 -25.33 6.21
N SER A 63 2.47 -25.16 5.52
CA SER A 63 2.15 -23.94 4.77
C SER A 63 0.76 -23.44 5.16
N ALA A 64 0.64 -22.14 5.34
CA ALA A 64 -0.62 -21.43 5.50
C ALA A 64 -0.85 -20.53 4.29
N ILE A 65 -2.03 -20.60 3.71
CA ILE A 65 -2.50 -19.71 2.66
C ILE A 65 -3.60 -18.86 3.26
N ILE A 66 -3.44 -17.55 3.22
CA ILE A 66 -4.43 -16.58 3.71
C ILE A 66 -5.01 -15.85 2.50
N SER A 67 -6.34 -15.68 2.49
CA SER A 67 -6.97 -14.87 1.44
C SER A 67 -6.47 -13.43 1.54
N GLY A 68 -5.92 -12.93 0.45
CA GLY A 68 -5.42 -11.56 0.40
C GLY A 68 -6.51 -10.52 0.12
N SER A 69 -7.71 -10.94 -0.28
CA SER A 69 -8.84 -10.07 -0.60
C SER A 69 -9.64 -9.61 0.63
N ILE A 70 -9.28 -10.08 1.84
CA ILE A 70 -9.91 -9.69 3.11
C ILE A 70 -9.07 -8.65 3.87
N PRO A 71 -9.66 -7.84 4.78
CA PRO A 71 -8.92 -6.85 5.57
C PRO A 71 -7.78 -7.44 6.42
N VAL A 72 -6.74 -6.66 6.68
CA VAL A 72 -5.53 -7.12 7.41
C VAL A 72 -5.83 -7.66 8.82
N GLN A 73 -6.81 -7.09 9.53
CA GLN A 73 -7.24 -7.60 10.84
C GLN A 73 -7.80 -9.03 10.72
N ARG A 74 -8.51 -9.30 9.63
CA ARG A 74 -9.06 -10.63 9.34
C ARG A 74 -7.96 -11.59 8.91
N GLN A 75 -6.99 -11.13 8.12
CA GLN A 75 -5.80 -11.92 7.77
C GLN A 75 -5.01 -12.32 9.02
N ARG A 76 -4.80 -11.40 9.98
CA ARG A 76 -4.16 -11.68 11.29
C ARG A 76 -4.95 -12.71 12.10
N TYR A 77 -6.26 -12.55 12.19
CA TYR A 77 -7.12 -13.52 12.85
C TYR A 77 -7.01 -14.91 12.23
N ASN A 78 -7.05 -14.99 10.90
CA ASN A 78 -6.96 -16.25 10.18
C ASN A 78 -5.58 -16.89 10.31
N MET A 79 -4.51 -16.10 10.33
CA MET A 79 -3.16 -16.60 10.60
C MET A 79 -3.08 -17.22 12.01
N ALA A 80 -3.66 -16.57 13.03
CA ALA A 80 -3.73 -17.13 14.38
C ALA A 80 -4.54 -18.45 14.43
N LEU A 81 -5.62 -18.58 13.64
CA LEU A 81 -6.32 -19.86 13.46
C LEU A 81 -5.40 -20.94 12.89
N GLN A 82 -4.62 -20.64 11.86
CA GLN A 82 -3.73 -21.64 11.25
C GLN A 82 -2.58 -22.03 12.19
N VAL A 83 -2.10 -21.11 13.03
CA VAL A 83 -1.13 -21.43 14.09
C VAL A 83 -1.70 -22.47 15.07
N TYR A 84 -2.98 -22.34 15.45
CA TYR A 84 -3.64 -23.34 16.29
C TYR A 84 -3.65 -24.72 15.63
N PHE A 85 -4.03 -24.80 14.35
CA PHE A 85 -4.01 -26.05 13.59
C PHE A 85 -2.61 -26.65 13.52
N HIS A 86 -1.58 -25.82 13.33
CA HIS A 86 -0.20 -26.28 13.31
C HIS A 86 0.27 -26.85 14.65
N LEU A 87 -0.04 -26.16 15.76
CA LEU A 87 0.41 -26.54 17.10
C LEU A 87 -0.26 -27.81 17.61
N THR A 88 -1.54 -27.97 17.30
CA THR A 88 -2.36 -29.09 17.78
C THR A 88 -2.20 -30.34 16.92
N GLY A 89 -1.76 -30.19 15.67
CA GLY A 89 -1.46 -31.32 14.78
C GLY A 89 -2.69 -32.18 14.45
N ALA A 90 -3.90 -31.68 14.71
CA ALA A 90 -5.12 -32.47 14.62
C ALA A 90 -5.46 -32.89 13.18
N ASN A 91 -4.94 -32.18 12.17
CA ASN A 91 -5.09 -32.55 10.75
C ASN A 91 -3.87 -32.12 9.92
N ASN A 92 -3.54 -32.91 8.89
CA ASN A 92 -2.56 -32.55 7.86
C ASN A 92 -3.10 -31.46 6.92
N ILE A 93 -4.42 -31.32 6.80
CA ILE A 93 -5.10 -30.29 6.01
C ILE A 93 -6.20 -29.68 6.86
N ALA A 94 -6.27 -28.35 6.91
CA ALA A 94 -7.36 -27.63 7.55
C ALA A 94 -7.74 -26.41 6.71
N TYR A 95 -9.01 -26.03 6.70
CA TYR A 95 -9.47 -24.83 6.02
C TYR A 95 -10.45 -24.07 6.90
N TYR A 96 -10.68 -22.81 6.59
CA TYR A 96 -11.65 -21.99 7.28
C TYR A 96 -12.61 -21.31 6.30
N LYS A 97 -13.90 -21.71 6.41
CA LYS A 97 -15.02 -20.99 5.81
C LYS A 97 -15.84 -20.25 6.88
N GLU A 98 -16.38 -19.07 6.56
CA GLU A 98 -17.02 -18.21 7.58
C GLU A 98 -18.13 -18.91 8.37
N HIS A 99 -19.01 -19.59 7.64
CA HIS A 99 -20.24 -20.21 8.15
C HIS A 99 -20.03 -21.64 8.65
N GLU A 100 -18.80 -22.14 8.61
CA GLU A 100 -18.50 -23.48 9.08
C GLU A 100 -18.64 -23.57 10.60
N LYS A 101 -19.32 -24.63 11.04
CA LYS A 101 -19.59 -24.94 12.45
C LYS A 101 -19.02 -26.32 12.74
N SER A 102 -17.80 -26.35 13.25
CA SER A 102 -17.20 -27.55 13.83
C SER A 102 -16.62 -27.22 15.20
N GLU A 103 -16.60 -28.21 16.10
CA GLU A 103 -16.00 -28.05 17.44
C GLU A 103 -14.53 -27.66 17.32
N PHE A 104 -13.81 -28.27 16.40
CA PHE A 104 -12.42 -27.97 16.09
C PHE A 104 -12.21 -26.50 15.72
N LEU A 105 -13.05 -25.99 14.81
CA LEU A 105 -12.99 -24.58 14.41
C LEU A 105 -13.42 -23.64 15.56
N SER A 106 -14.35 -24.06 16.41
CA SER A 106 -14.72 -23.30 17.62
C SER A 106 -13.53 -23.15 18.57
N LYS A 107 -12.80 -24.25 18.83
CA LYS A 107 -11.57 -24.21 19.64
C LYS A 107 -10.50 -23.31 19.02
N ALA A 108 -10.29 -23.40 17.70
CA ALA A 108 -9.36 -22.51 16.99
C ALA A 108 -9.77 -21.04 17.10
N LYS A 109 -11.06 -20.72 16.92
CA LYS A 109 -11.61 -19.35 17.08
C LYS A 109 -11.39 -18.81 18.48
N THR A 110 -11.56 -19.65 19.50
CA THR A 110 -11.26 -19.31 20.90
C THR A 110 -9.77 -19.03 21.09
N PHE A 111 -8.88 -19.89 20.58
CA PHE A 111 -7.44 -19.66 20.63
C PHE A 111 -7.05 -18.33 19.98
N ALA A 112 -7.49 -18.08 18.74
CA ALA A 112 -7.18 -16.87 18.00
C ALA A 112 -7.65 -15.61 18.73
N SER A 113 -8.86 -15.64 19.31
CA SER A 113 -9.39 -14.54 20.12
C SER A 113 -8.58 -14.32 21.40
N CYS A 114 -8.21 -15.37 22.13
CA CYS A 114 -7.44 -15.25 23.37
C CYS A 114 -5.99 -14.79 23.10
N TYR A 115 -5.39 -15.27 22.00
CA TYR A 115 -4.03 -14.91 21.61
C TYR A 115 -3.94 -13.45 21.16
N LEU A 116 -4.88 -12.99 20.32
CA LEU A 116 -4.87 -11.62 19.79
C LEU A 116 -5.43 -10.58 20.77
N LEU A 117 -6.34 -10.99 21.67
CA LEU A 117 -6.92 -10.16 22.74
C LEU A 117 -6.69 -10.79 24.12
N PRO A 118 -5.45 -10.75 24.64
CA PRO A 118 -5.16 -11.24 25.99
C PRO A 118 -5.99 -10.47 27.02
N GLU A 119 -6.56 -11.18 27.98
CA GLU A 119 -7.50 -10.60 28.95
C GLU A 119 -6.89 -9.46 29.77
N ASN A 120 -5.62 -9.59 30.19
CA ASN A 120 -4.91 -8.55 30.94
C ASN A 120 -4.70 -7.27 30.12
N LYS A 121 -4.19 -7.39 28.89
CA LYS A 121 -3.95 -6.24 28.00
C LYS A 121 -5.26 -5.58 27.59
N LEU A 122 -6.28 -6.39 27.28
CA LEU A 122 -7.60 -5.88 26.93
C LEU A 122 -8.24 -5.13 28.11
N LYS A 123 -8.11 -5.65 29.34
CA LYS A 123 -8.59 -4.96 30.54
C LYS A 123 -7.90 -3.60 30.72
N GLU A 124 -6.60 -3.49 30.44
CA GLU A 124 -5.87 -2.22 30.49
C GLU A 124 -6.34 -1.25 29.41
N ALA A 125 -6.50 -1.71 28.16
CA ALA A 125 -6.97 -0.89 27.05
C ALA A 125 -8.41 -0.38 27.24
N ILE A 126 -9.27 -1.12 27.95
CA ILE A 126 -10.65 -0.70 28.23
C ILE A 126 -10.72 0.41 29.29
N LYS A 127 -9.83 0.41 30.30
CA LYS A 127 -9.91 1.31 31.47
C LYS A 127 -10.15 2.78 31.12
N PRO A 128 -9.44 3.39 30.14
CA PRO A 128 -9.61 4.80 29.81
C PRO A 128 -11.01 5.14 29.24
N TYR A 129 -11.71 4.15 28.70
CA TYR A 129 -12.99 4.32 28.02
C TYR A 129 -14.21 3.94 28.88
N LEU A 130 -13.98 3.56 30.14
CA LEU A 130 -15.08 3.24 31.05
C LEU A 130 -15.80 4.52 31.49
N ASN A 131 -17.10 4.55 31.27
CA ASN A 131 -17.97 5.60 31.80
C ASN A 131 -18.17 5.45 33.32
N LYS A 132 -18.91 6.40 33.92
CA LYS A 132 -19.20 6.41 35.37
C LYS A 132 -19.85 5.14 35.89
N ASN A 133 -20.53 4.37 35.03
CA ASN A 133 -21.20 3.11 35.35
C ASN A 133 -20.31 1.88 35.09
N GLY A 134 -19.02 2.09 34.76
CA GLY A 134 -18.10 1.02 34.40
C GLY A 134 -18.44 0.35 33.06
N LYS A 135 -19.12 1.07 32.16
CA LYS A 135 -19.50 0.58 30.83
C LYS A 135 -18.73 1.30 29.71
N ILE A 136 -18.51 0.62 28.60
CA ILE A 136 -17.88 1.13 27.37
C ILE A 136 -18.92 1.21 26.24
N ASN A 137 -18.85 2.26 25.44
CA ASN A 137 -19.72 2.44 24.28
C ASN A 137 -19.14 1.74 23.03
N TYR A 138 -19.90 1.76 21.92
CA TYR A 138 -19.53 1.09 20.69
C TYR A 138 -18.34 1.75 19.96
N ASP A 139 -18.28 3.07 19.95
CA ASP A 139 -17.23 3.83 19.26
C ASP A 139 -15.87 3.60 19.93
N ASP A 140 -15.84 3.47 21.26
CA ASP A 140 -14.62 3.18 22.01
C ASP A 140 -14.11 1.75 21.77
N ILE A 141 -15.00 0.78 21.62
CA ILE A 141 -14.63 -0.60 21.25
C ILE A 141 -13.94 -0.64 19.88
N ILE A 142 -14.29 0.27 18.96
CA ILE A 142 -13.65 0.37 17.65
C ILE A 142 -12.18 0.76 17.80
N TYR A 143 -11.86 1.72 18.67
CA TYR A 143 -10.47 2.12 18.94
C TYR A 143 -9.65 0.98 19.53
N ILE A 144 -10.21 0.28 20.50
CA ILE A 144 -9.58 -0.91 21.09
C ILE A 144 -9.36 -1.98 20.02
N ALA A 145 -10.35 -2.23 19.17
CA ALA A 145 -10.21 -3.21 18.09
C ALA A 145 -9.04 -2.88 17.14
N ASN A 146 -8.81 -1.59 16.87
CA ASN A 146 -7.68 -1.15 16.06
C ASN A 146 -6.35 -1.35 16.75
N GLU A 147 -6.24 -0.95 18.02
CA GLU A 147 -5.01 -1.09 18.80
C GLU A 147 -4.49 -2.54 18.76
N PHE A 148 -5.41 -3.50 18.91
CA PHE A 148 -5.09 -4.93 18.84
C PHE A 148 -5.08 -5.49 17.41
N GLY A 149 -5.57 -4.74 16.42
CA GLY A 149 -5.71 -5.13 15.01
C GLY A 149 -6.55 -6.37 14.79
N VAL A 150 -7.72 -6.38 15.42
CA VAL A 150 -8.75 -7.42 15.33
C VAL A 150 -10.06 -6.78 14.86
N SER A 151 -11.03 -7.60 14.45
CA SER A 151 -12.32 -7.05 14.04
C SER A 151 -13.11 -6.53 15.25
N PHE A 152 -13.84 -5.43 15.04
CA PHE A 152 -14.78 -4.86 16.01
C PHE A 152 -15.68 -5.93 16.64
N LYS A 153 -16.23 -6.83 15.81
CA LYS A 153 -17.04 -7.97 16.26
C LYS A 153 -16.30 -8.85 17.28
N THR A 154 -15.06 -9.22 16.99
CA THR A 154 -14.24 -10.07 17.89
C THR A 154 -14.00 -9.37 19.22
N THR A 155 -13.65 -8.08 19.18
CA THR A 155 -13.42 -7.27 20.38
C THR A 155 -14.68 -7.16 21.24
N ALA A 156 -15.82 -6.81 20.63
CA ALA A 156 -17.09 -6.66 21.32
C ALA A 156 -17.52 -7.98 22.01
N PHE A 157 -17.44 -9.12 21.32
CA PHE A 157 -17.73 -10.41 21.96
C PHE A 157 -16.78 -10.72 23.12
N ARG A 158 -15.47 -10.46 22.96
CA ARG A 158 -14.50 -10.72 24.03
C ARG A 158 -14.78 -9.86 25.26
N ILE A 159 -15.07 -8.57 25.07
CA ILE A 159 -15.42 -7.64 26.15
C ILE A 159 -16.69 -8.09 26.88
N PHE A 160 -17.73 -8.45 26.11
CA PHE A 160 -18.99 -8.93 26.66
C PHE A 160 -18.80 -10.17 27.53
N TYR A 161 -18.15 -11.21 27.00
CA TYR A 161 -18.00 -12.48 27.73
C TYR A 161 -17.03 -12.42 28.91
N LYS A 162 -16.00 -11.57 28.87
CA LYS A 162 -14.97 -11.52 29.93
C LYS A 162 -15.24 -10.48 31.00
N PHE A 163 -15.83 -9.35 30.63
CA PHE A 163 -16.00 -8.23 31.56
C PHE A 163 -17.47 -7.85 31.76
N ASN A 164 -18.34 -8.13 30.79
CA ASN A 164 -19.73 -7.66 30.79
C ASN A 164 -19.83 -6.11 30.87
N ASN A 165 -18.89 -5.42 30.20
CA ASN A 165 -18.74 -3.97 30.29
C ASN A 165 -19.40 -3.18 29.14
N ILE A 166 -20.23 -3.77 28.27
CA ILE A 166 -20.78 -3.02 27.13
C ILE A 166 -22.06 -2.26 27.53
N GLU A 167 -22.16 -1.00 27.15
CA GLU A 167 -23.31 -0.14 27.42
C GLU A 167 -24.57 -0.59 26.67
N GLY A 168 -25.69 -0.70 27.40
CA GLY A 168 -26.99 -1.03 26.83
C GLY A 168 -27.06 -2.41 26.17
N ILE A 169 -26.26 -3.37 26.66
CA ILE A 169 -26.29 -4.77 26.25
C ILE A 169 -26.44 -5.64 27.50
N ASN A 170 -27.50 -6.44 27.53
CA ASN A 170 -27.79 -7.36 28.63
C ASN A 170 -27.64 -8.83 28.23
N ASN A 171 -27.70 -9.13 26.92
CA ASN A 171 -27.58 -10.50 26.43
C ASN A 171 -26.86 -10.59 25.08
N VAL A 172 -26.49 -11.83 24.70
CA VAL A 172 -25.74 -12.13 23.48
C VAL A 172 -26.53 -11.80 22.20
N GLN A 173 -27.87 -11.90 22.23
CA GLN A 173 -28.69 -11.62 21.06
C GLN A 173 -28.72 -10.12 20.76
N GLU A 174 -28.94 -9.29 21.77
CA GLU A 174 -28.82 -7.83 21.66
C GLU A 174 -27.45 -7.39 21.14
N LEU A 175 -26.37 -8.05 21.60
CA LEU A 175 -25.03 -7.80 21.10
C LEU A 175 -24.90 -8.12 19.61
N ARG A 176 -25.44 -9.27 19.17
CA ARG A 176 -25.42 -9.66 17.75
C ARG A 176 -26.16 -8.64 16.89
N ASP A 177 -27.36 -8.23 17.31
CA ASP A 177 -28.22 -7.33 16.56
C ASP A 177 -27.57 -5.94 16.44
N LYS A 178 -27.04 -5.41 17.54
CA LYS A 178 -26.33 -4.11 17.54
C LYS A 178 -25.01 -4.14 16.76
N ILE A 179 -24.24 -5.23 16.83
CA ILE A 179 -23.03 -5.37 16.01
C ILE A 179 -23.41 -5.35 14.52
N GLY A 180 -24.48 -6.04 14.12
CA GLY A 180 -24.97 -6.02 12.74
C GLY A 180 -25.29 -4.61 12.27
N TYR A 181 -26.03 -3.84 13.07
CA TYR A 181 -26.36 -2.44 12.78
C TYR A 181 -25.11 -1.55 12.67
N HIS A 182 -24.18 -1.62 13.63
CA HIS A 182 -22.96 -0.81 13.63
C HIS A 182 -21.99 -1.15 12.49
N ILE A 183 -21.93 -2.41 12.03
CA ILE A 183 -21.15 -2.80 10.85
C ILE A 183 -21.75 -2.20 9.58
N THR A 184 -23.07 -2.25 9.41
CA THR A 184 -23.77 -1.67 8.25
C THR A 184 -23.66 -0.15 8.23
N TYR A 185 -23.89 0.51 9.37
CA TYR A 185 -23.76 1.97 9.55
C TYR A 185 -22.34 2.48 9.23
N ARG A 186 -21.33 1.62 9.40
CA ARG A 186 -19.92 1.90 9.07
C ARG A 186 -19.59 1.74 7.59
N HIS A 187 -20.25 0.85 6.84
CA HIS A 187 -20.06 0.79 5.39
C HIS A 187 -20.49 2.09 4.70
N GLU A 188 -21.50 2.77 5.25
CA GLU A 188 -22.01 4.05 4.75
C GLU A 188 -21.12 5.24 5.13
N ARG A 189 -20.46 5.19 6.29
CA ARG A 189 -19.47 6.19 6.71
C ARG A 189 -18.06 5.63 6.54
N LYS A 190 -17.48 5.78 5.34
CA LYS A 190 -16.03 5.66 5.11
C LYS A 190 -15.28 6.67 5.99
N THR A 191 -15.16 6.42 7.29
CA THR A 191 -14.40 7.27 8.20
C THR A 191 -12.92 7.06 7.90
N LYS A 192 -12.41 7.88 6.97
CA LYS A 192 -11.00 8.14 6.68
C LYS A 192 -10.32 8.76 7.91
N VAL A 193 -10.30 8.08 9.04
CA VAL A 193 -9.56 8.54 10.22
C VAL A 193 -8.10 8.19 9.99
N ALA A 194 -7.21 9.19 10.02
CA ALA A 194 -5.78 9.00 9.80
C ALA A 194 -5.16 7.92 10.71
N ASP A 195 -5.64 7.80 11.96
CA ASP A 195 -5.18 6.77 12.91
C ASP A 195 -5.51 5.33 12.47
N TYR A 196 -6.59 5.15 11.69
CA TYR A 196 -6.98 3.86 11.12
C TYR A 196 -5.98 3.39 10.08
N GLN A 197 -5.56 4.28 9.18
CA GLN A 197 -4.59 3.97 8.13
C GLN A 197 -3.20 3.66 8.71
N ILE A 198 -2.79 4.38 9.77
CA ILE A 198 -1.50 4.16 10.45
C ILE A 198 -1.47 2.79 11.15
N THR A 199 -2.58 2.41 11.79
CA THR A 199 -2.67 1.14 12.52
C THR A 199 -2.74 -0.04 11.54
N ASP A 200 -3.46 0.09 10.43
CA ASP A 200 -3.47 -0.89 9.34
C ASP A 200 -2.06 -1.07 8.74
N LEU A 201 -1.32 0.02 8.52
CA LEU A 201 0.04 -0.03 8.00
C LEU A 201 0.96 -0.90 8.86
N LYS A 202 0.96 -0.72 10.18
CA LYS A 202 1.76 -1.53 11.11
C LYS A 202 1.50 -3.02 10.93
N PHE A 203 0.23 -3.40 10.81
CA PHE A 203 -0.16 -4.81 10.64
C PHE A 203 0.17 -5.36 9.26
N ILE A 204 0.09 -4.52 8.23
CA ILE A 204 0.53 -4.87 6.88
C ILE A 204 2.04 -5.10 6.88
N GLN A 205 2.83 -4.22 7.50
CA GLN A 205 4.29 -4.38 7.64
C GLN A 205 4.65 -5.68 8.38
N GLN A 206 3.97 -5.98 9.50
CA GLN A 206 4.13 -7.24 10.23
C GLN A 206 3.87 -8.46 9.34
N MET A 207 2.86 -8.41 8.49
CA MET A 207 2.57 -9.46 7.53
C MET A 207 3.68 -9.57 6.48
N PHE A 208 4.05 -8.45 5.83
CA PHE A 208 5.05 -8.41 4.77
C PHE A 208 6.40 -9.00 5.18
N ASN A 209 6.82 -8.77 6.43
CA ASN A 209 8.05 -9.34 6.97
C ASN A 209 8.08 -10.86 7.02
N HIS A 210 6.92 -11.51 6.99
CA HIS A 210 6.79 -12.94 7.26
C HIS A 210 6.08 -13.71 6.14
N ILE A 211 5.43 -13.06 5.19
CA ILE A 211 4.91 -13.75 4.01
C ILE A 211 6.03 -14.17 3.06
N SER A 212 5.80 -15.28 2.38
CA SER A 212 6.57 -15.76 1.26
C SER A 212 5.87 -15.33 -0.03
N PHE A 213 6.60 -14.63 -0.89
CA PHE A 213 6.20 -14.44 -2.27
C PHE A 213 6.73 -15.60 -3.11
N LEU A 214 6.04 -15.94 -4.18
CA LEU A 214 6.60 -16.81 -5.19
C LEU A 214 7.68 -16.01 -5.96
N PRO A 215 8.93 -16.50 -6.03
CA PRO A 215 9.97 -15.88 -6.85
C PRO A 215 9.49 -15.78 -8.30
N ILE A 216 9.79 -14.67 -8.98
CA ILE A 216 9.27 -14.45 -10.34
C ILE A 216 9.80 -15.50 -11.32
N GLU A 217 10.99 -16.03 -11.08
CA GLU A 217 11.62 -17.10 -11.84
C GLU A 217 10.84 -18.42 -11.74
N GLN A 218 10.05 -18.59 -10.66
CA GLN A 218 9.23 -19.78 -10.40
C GLN A 218 7.78 -19.60 -10.85
N ILE A 219 7.41 -18.41 -11.33
CA ILE A 219 6.07 -18.10 -11.83
C ILE A 219 6.04 -18.41 -13.33
N GLU A 220 4.92 -18.98 -13.81
CA GLU A 220 4.72 -19.25 -15.23
C GLU A 220 4.77 -17.97 -16.08
N ASP A 221 5.28 -18.06 -17.31
CA ASP A 221 5.44 -16.88 -18.16
C ASP A 221 4.12 -16.14 -18.43
N ILE A 222 3.00 -16.87 -18.50
CA ILE A 222 1.67 -16.27 -18.64
C ILE A 222 1.30 -15.35 -17.48
N MET A 223 1.70 -15.71 -16.25
CA MET A 223 1.47 -14.89 -15.07
C MET A 223 2.42 -13.69 -15.05
N LYS A 224 3.67 -13.84 -15.49
CA LYS A 224 4.61 -12.70 -15.68
C LYS A 224 4.06 -11.68 -16.68
N ILE A 225 3.54 -12.16 -17.82
CA ILE A 225 2.92 -11.31 -18.83
C ILE A 225 1.72 -10.56 -18.25
N LYS A 226 0.85 -11.28 -17.51
CA LYS A 226 -0.31 -10.69 -16.83
C LYS A 226 0.11 -9.62 -15.82
N LEU A 227 1.12 -9.90 -15.00
CA LEU A 227 1.68 -8.96 -14.04
C LEU A 227 2.14 -7.67 -14.74
N VAL A 228 3.00 -7.81 -15.75
CA VAL A 228 3.56 -6.67 -16.49
C VAL A 228 2.45 -5.89 -17.19
N ARG A 229 1.47 -6.56 -17.81
CA ARG A 229 0.29 -5.91 -18.41
C ARG A 229 -0.49 -5.07 -17.39
N ASP A 230 -0.76 -5.61 -16.21
CA ASP A 230 -1.56 -4.93 -15.17
C ASP A 230 -0.81 -3.72 -14.59
N VAL A 231 0.52 -3.80 -14.50
CA VAL A 231 1.35 -2.65 -14.14
C VAL A 231 1.35 -1.59 -15.26
N ILE A 232 1.56 -2.00 -16.52
CA ILE A 232 1.52 -1.12 -17.69
C ILE A 232 0.19 -0.37 -17.77
N TYR A 233 -0.92 -1.10 -17.64
CA TYR A 233 -2.26 -0.52 -17.70
C TYR A 233 -2.46 0.54 -16.60
N GLY A 234 -2.11 0.23 -15.35
CA GLY A 234 -2.23 1.19 -14.24
C GLY A 234 -1.33 2.42 -14.40
N ASP A 235 -0.13 2.23 -14.91
CA ASP A 235 0.81 3.33 -15.11
C ASP A 235 0.41 4.27 -16.24
N ILE A 236 -0.01 3.73 -17.39
CA ILE A 236 -0.47 4.58 -18.50
C ILE A 236 -1.75 5.30 -18.10
N LYS A 237 -2.70 4.62 -17.43
CA LYS A 237 -3.99 5.23 -17.04
C LYS A 237 -3.85 6.37 -16.04
N THR A 238 -2.83 6.32 -15.19
CA THR A 238 -2.59 7.36 -14.18
C THR A 238 -1.69 8.48 -14.66
N ALA A 239 -0.78 8.22 -15.60
CA ALA A 239 0.16 9.21 -16.12
C ALA A 239 -0.34 9.92 -17.38
N GLU A 240 -1.12 9.25 -18.22
CA GLU A 240 -1.44 9.70 -19.57
C GLU A 240 -2.97 9.70 -19.75
N GLN A 241 -3.57 10.82 -20.15
CA GLN A 241 -5.02 10.96 -20.38
C GLN A 241 -5.48 10.25 -21.67
N ILE A 242 -4.91 9.06 -21.94
CA ILE A 242 -5.17 8.26 -23.13
C ILE A 242 -6.34 7.32 -22.84
N SER A 243 -7.29 7.23 -23.78
CA SER A 243 -8.34 6.21 -23.74
C SER A 243 -7.70 4.83 -23.87
N LEU A 244 -7.71 4.06 -22.78
CA LEU A 244 -7.04 2.76 -22.70
C LEU A 244 -8.03 1.61 -22.86
N ASN A 245 -7.74 0.73 -23.81
CA ASN A 245 -8.37 -0.59 -23.91
C ASN A 245 -7.31 -1.67 -23.59
N VAL A 246 -7.65 -2.57 -22.66
CA VAL A 246 -6.80 -3.71 -22.29
C VAL A 246 -6.48 -4.60 -23.50
N ASP A 247 -7.41 -4.73 -24.45
CA ASP A 247 -7.19 -5.51 -25.68
C ASP A 247 -6.10 -4.91 -26.56
N ASP A 248 -5.97 -3.59 -26.60
CA ASP A 248 -4.94 -2.94 -27.40
C ASP A 248 -3.56 -3.10 -26.77
N ILE A 249 -3.47 -3.05 -25.43
CA ILE A 249 -2.24 -3.41 -24.70
C ILE A 249 -1.88 -4.87 -24.98
N ASN A 250 -2.83 -5.80 -24.90
CA ASN A 250 -2.58 -7.22 -25.18
C ASN A 250 -2.08 -7.45 -26.62
N LYS A 251 -2.64 -6.76 -27.61
CA LYS A 251 -2.17 -6.82 -29.01
C LYS A 251 -0.72 -6.34 -29.14
N ILE A 252 -0.38 -5.23 -28.47
CA ILE A 252 0.99 -4.70 -28.49
C ILE A 252 1.95 -5.68 -27.81
N ILE A 253 1.60 -6.20 -26.63
CA ILE A 253 2.43 -7.20 -25.94
C ILE A 253 2.65 -8.44 -26.82
N ALA A 254 1.60 -8.99 -27.42
CA ALA A 254 1.71 -10.18 -28.27
C ALA A 254 2.57 -9.92 -29.52
N GLY A 255 2.43 -8.74 -30.14
CA GLY A 255 3.27 -8.33 -31.27
C GLY A 255 4.73 -8.16 -30.87
N TYR A 256 4.98 -7.52 -29.72
CA TYR A 256 6.32 -7.30 -29.19
C TYR A 256 7.01 -8.63 -28.87
N GLN A 257 6.32 -9.59 -28.25
CA GLN A 257 6.88 -10.91 -27.97
C GLN A 257 7.30 -11.68 -29.23
N LYS A 258 6.62 -11.44 -30.35
CA LYS A 258 6.92 -12.10 -31.61
C LYS A 258 8.11 -11.47 -32.35
N ASN A 259 8.21 -10.14 -32.33
CA ASN A 259 9.07 -9.39 -33.26
C ASN A 259 10.03 -8.39 -32.57
N GLY A 260 9.97 -8.23 -31.25
CA GLY A 260 10.72 -7.21 -30.48
C GLY A 260 10.21 -5.77 -30.63
N HIS A 261 9.24 -5.54 -31.53
CA HIS A 261 8.59 -4.26 -31.81
C HIS A 261 7.26 -4.51 -32.56
N VAL A 262 6.29 -3.62 -32.43
CA VAL A 262 5.00 -3.70 -33.14
C VAL A 262 4.92 -2.64 -34.22
N THR A 263 4.30 -2.92 -35.36
CA THR A 263 4.01 -1.87 -36.34
C THR A 263 2.50 -1.66 -36.36
N MET A 264 2.00 -0.74 -35.53
CA MET A 264 0.59 -0.35 -35.62
C MET A 264 0.42 0.76 -36.66
N PRO A 265 -0.69 0.78 -37.43
CA PRO A 265 -1.00 1.90 -38.30
C PRO A 265 -1.09 3.17 -37.44
N VAL A 266 -0.17 4.10 -37.66
CA VAL A 266 -0.16 5.39 -36.96
C VAL A 266 -1.41 6.15 -37.41
N GLY A 267 -2.45 6.15 -36.59
CA GLY A 267 -3.55 7.10 -36.73
C GLY A 267 -2.97 8.51 -36.71
N ARG A 268 -3.62 9.48 -37.37
CA ARG A 268 -3.19 10.90 -37.35
C ARG A 268 -3.27 11.45 -35.91
N HIS A 269 -2.27 11.14 -35.08
CA HIS A 269 -2.08 11.74 -33.78
C HIS A 269 -1.31 13.04 -33.97
N SER A 270 -1.68 14.06 -33.18
CA SER A 270 -0.87 15.26 -33.09
C SER A 270 0.57 14.87 -32.75
N GLN A 271 1.52 15.40 -33.49
CA GLN A 271 2.93 15.46 -33.13
C GLN A 271 3.07 16.22 -31.81
N LYS A 272 2.53 15.75 -30.68
CA LYS A 272 2.61 16.41 -29.35
C LYS A 272 2.63 15.45 -28.15
N THR A 273 2.40 14.16 -28.33
CA THR A 273 2.22 13.18 -27.24
C THR A 273 2.74 11.80 -27.63
N LEU A 274 3.09 10.98 -26.64
CA LEU A 274 3.46 9.57 -26.81
C LEU A 274 2.30 8.74 -27.36
N THR A 275 2.60 7.80 -28.25
CA THR A 275 1.65 6.79 -28.69
C THR A 275 1.51 5.69 -27.65
N LEU A 276 0.34 5.02 -27.62
CA LEU A 276 0.13 3.85 -26.77
C LEU A 276 1.19 2.76 -27.01
N GLN A 277 1.65 2.60 -28.25
CA GLN A 277 2.67 1.63 -28.61
C GLN A 277 4.01 1.95 -27.94
N GLU A 278 4.53 3.16 -28.09
CA GLU A 278 5.81 3.58 -27.49
C GLU A 278 5.79 3.43 -25.97
N LEU A 279 4.65 3.77 -25.34
CA LEU A 279 4.46 3.63 -23.90
C LEU A 279 4.55 2.17 -23.45
N VAL A 280 3.85 1.26 -24.13
CA VAL A 280 3.81 -0.16 -23.77
C VAL A 280 5.16 -0.81 -24.04
N GLU A 281 5.78 -0.55 -25.19
CA GLU A 281 7.06 -1.16 -25.55
C GLU A 281 8.22 -0.73 -24.64
N GLY A 282 8.32 0.56 -24.32
CA GLY A 282 9.37 1.04 -23.41
C GLY A 282 9.22 0.46 -22.01
N GLN A 283 7.99 0.26 -21.53
CA GLN A 283 7.77 -0.45 -20.27
C GLN A 283 8.12 -1.93 -20.37
N LEU A 284 7.80 -2.62 -21.47
CA LEU A 284 8.22 -4.00 -21.68
C LEU A 284 9.74 -4.14 -21.65
N ASP A 285 10.47 -3.23 -22.31
CA ASP A 285 11.94 -3.19 -22.27
C ASP A 285 12.44 -3.04 -20.82
N ALA A 286 11.84 -2.13 -20.06
CA ALA A 286 12.19 -1.90 -18.65
C ALA A 286 11.92 -3.13 -17.76
N TYR A 287 10.78 -3.81 -17.90
CA TYR A 287 10.46 -5.00 -17.10
C TYR A 287 11.29 -6.23 -17.51
N ASN A 288 11.57 -6.40 -18.80
CA ASN A 288 12.49 -7.42 -19.28
C ASN A 288 13.88 -7.22 -18.68
N PHE A 289 14.36 -5.97 -18.61
CA PHE A 289 15.58 -5.63 -17.89
C PHE A 289 15.47 -5.97 -16.41
N ILE A 290 14.43 -5.51 -15.69
CA ILE A 290 14.26 -5.75 -14.24
C ILE A 290 14.36 -7.25 -13.92
N PHE A 291 13.71 -8.11 -14.69
CA PHE A 291 13.71 -9.56 -14.48
C PHE A 291 14.96 -10.30 -15.00
N SER A 292 15.87 -9.59 -15.65
CA SER A 292 17.11 -10.16 -16.17
C SER A 292 18.21 -10.19 -15.10
N GLU A 293 19.22 -11.04 -15.29
CA GLU A 293 20.44 -11.03 -14.48
C GLU A 293 21.25 -9.73 -14.63
N GLU A 294 21.09 -9.01 -15.75
CA GLU A 294 21.76 -7.73 -16.00
C GLU A 294 21.37 -6.67 -14.96
N SER A 295 20.12 -6.69 -14.48
CA SER A 295 19.65 -5.73 -13.49
C SER A 295 20.45 -5.77 -12.19
N LYS A 296 20.99 -6.93 -11.82
CA LYS A 296 21.78 -7.13 -10.59
C LYS A 296 23.10 -6.35 -10.61
N VAL A 297 23.62 -5.99 -11.78
CA VAL A 297 24.82 -5.14 -11.90
C VAL A 297 24.61 -3.78 -11.23
N PHE A 298 23.39 -3.26 -11.29
CA PHE A 298 22.99 -1.98 -10.70
C PHE A 298 22.57 -2.09 -9.23
N ALA A 299 22.57 -3.30 -8.64
CA ALA A 299 22.14 -3.55 -7.27
C ALA A 299 23.24 -3.30 -6.22
N THR A 300 24.24 -2.47 -6.55
CA THR A 300 25.35 -2.08 -5.68
C THR A 300 25.35 -0.57 -5.47
N PRO A 301 25.84 -0.07 -4.33
CA PRO A 301 25.97 1.37 -4.09
C PRO A 301 26.78 2.07 -5.20
N GLU A 302 27.88 1.48 -5.66
CA GLU A 302 28.75 2.14 -6.65
C GLU A 302 28.06 2.33 -8.02
N ASN A 303 27.20 1.38 -8.42
CA ASN A 303 26.50 1.41 -9.71
C ASN A 303 25.12 2.06 -9.64
N ALA A 304 24.63 2.37 -8.44
CA ALA A 304 23.33 2.99 -8.20
C ALA A 304 23.09 4.24 -9.07
N LYS A 305 24.13 5.05 -9.30
CA LYS A 305 24.05 6.31 -10.09
C LYS A 305 23.63 6.15 -11.54
N TYR A 306 23.74 4.94 -12.08
CA TYR A 306 23.44 4.68 -13.48
C TYR A 306 22.00 4.17 -13.68
N ILE A 307 21.33 3.66 -12.63
CA ILE A 307 20.05 2.97 -12.80
C ILE A 307 18.95 3.89 -13.33
N LEU A 308 18.86 5.12 -12.82
CA LEU A 308 17.81 6.05 -13.24
C LEU A 308 17.91 6.41 -14.71
N LYS A 309 19.14 6.70 -15.19
CA LYS A 309 19.40 6.99 -16.60
C LYS A 309 19.12 5.78 -17.47
N HIS A 310 19.49 4.59 -17.01
CA HIS A 310 19.25 3.34 -17.73
C HIS A 310 17.74 3.04 -17.85
N LEU A 311 16.99 3.12 -16.75
CA LEU A 311 15.54 2.93 -16.75
C LEU A 311 14.83 3.96 -17.63
N HIS A 312 15.20 5.25 -17.53
CA HIS A 312 14.64 6.27 -18.43
C HIS A 312 15.00 5.98 -19.89
N LYS A 313 16.22 5.53 -20.19
CA LYS A 313 16.56 5.15 -21.56
C LYS A 313 15.63 4.05 -22.07
N LEU A 314 15.50 2.94 -21.34
CA LEU A 314 14.61 1.82 -21.74
C LEU A 314 13.16 2.28 -21.97
N LEU A 315 12.64 3.16 -21.12
CA LEU A 315 11.28 3.66 -21.21
C LEU A 315 11.04 4.60 -22.42
N PHE A 316 12.08 5.24 -22.96
CA PHE A 316 11.92 6.35 -23.90
C PHE A 316 12.79 6.28 -25.17
N ASP A 317 13.64 5.27 -25.35
CA ASP A 317 14.53 5.12 -26.52
C ASP A 317 13.77 5.02 -27.85
N LYS A 318 12.50 4.58 -27.79
CA LYS A 318 11.62 4.35 -28.96
C LYS A 318 10.68 5.51 -29.27
N VAL A 319 10.78 6.61 -28.53
CA VAL A 319 9.83 7.73 -28.64
C VAL A 319 10.12 8.59 -29.87
N THR A 320 9.09 8.86 -30.65
CA THR A 320 9.18 9.56 -31.94
C THR A 320 8.71 11.00 -31.92
N TYR A 321 8.06 11.47 -30.85
CA TYR A 321 7.63 12.87 -30.73
C TYR A 321 8.59 13.78 -29.94
N GLY A 322 9.02 14.87 -30.59
CA GLY A 322 9.07 16.19 -29.95
C GLY A 322 10.43 16.78 -29.58
N SER A 323 10.91 17.65 -30.48
CA SER A 323 12.10 18.54 -30.38
C SER A 323 13.47 17.87 -30.49
N SER A 324 14.41 18.58 -31.11
CA SER A 324 15.84 18.24 -31.21
C SER A 324 16.54 18.08 -29.86
N ASP A 325 15.84 18.35 -28.74
CA ASP A 325 16.42 18.54 -27.41
C ASP A 325 15.96 17.45 -26.42
N TYR A 326 15.15 16.48 -26.86
CA TYR A 326 14.76 15.33 -26.04
C TYR A 326 15.73 14.15 -26.26
N ILE A 327 16.49 13.81 -25.22
CA ILE A 327 17.47 12.71 -25.26
C ILE A 327 17.13 11.69 -24.16
N ALA A 328 16.82 10.46 -24.57
CA ALA A 328 16.48 9.39 -23.65
C ALA A 328 17.66 9.05 -22.72
N GLY A 329 17.42 9.07 -21.42
CA GLY A 329 18.42 8.78 -20.38
C GLY A 329 19.21 10.02 -19.95
N GLU A 330 18.97 11.19 -20.56
CA GLU A 330 19.59 12.44 -20.16
C GLU A 330 18.75 13.14 -19.08
N MET A 331 19.39 13.43 -17.95
CA MET A 331 18.79 14.21 -16.87
C MET A 331 18.88 15.70 -17.19
N VAL A 332 17.89 16.47 -16.74
CA VAL A 332 17.91 17.93 -16.84
C VAL A 332 19.14 18.51 -16.15
N ASN A 333 19.61 19.65 -16.63
CA ASN A 333 20.75 20.38 -16.11
C ASN A 333 20.38 21.84 -15.80
N GLU A 334 21.31 22.60 -15.25
CA GLU A 334 21.09 24.00 -14.86
C GLU A 334 20.66 24.93 -16.01
N ASN A 335 20.89 24.54 -17.26
CA ASN A 335 20.51 25.30 -18.45
C ASN A 335 19.16 24.84 -19.05
N THR A 336 18.52 23.83 -18.47
CA THR A 336 17.21 23.36 -18.92
C THR A 336 16.14 24.41 -18.55
N PRO A 337 15.33 24.89 -19.51
CA PRO A 337 14.30 25.89 -19.22
C PRO A 337 13.30 25.40 -18.18
N ASP A 338 12.91 26.27 -17.26
CA ASP A 338 11.86 26.01 -16.27
C ASP A 338 10.58 25.54 -16.97
N ARG A 339 10.19 24.29 -16.77
CA ARG A 339 8.88 23.78 -17.16
C ARG A 339 7.97 23.80 -15.95
N THR A 340 6.92 24.61 -15.96
CA THR A 340 5.83 24.51 -14.99
C THR A 340 5.06 23.21 -15.23
N VAL A 341 5.21 22.24 -14.32
CA VAL A 341 4.35 21.05 -14.23
C VAL A 341 3.58 21.14 -12.92
N ASP A 342 2.33 20.66 -12.95
CA ASP A 342 1.32 20.57 -11.89
C ASP A 342 1.66 21.11 -10.49
N PHE A 343 0.70 21.86 -9.93
CA PHE A 343 0.56 22.45 -8.59
C PHE A 343 1.15 21.70 -7.37
N LEU A 344 1.47 20.41 -7.54
CA LEU A 344 1.76 19.47 -6.48
C LEU A 344 3.20 19.52 -5.99
N PHE A 345 4.18 20.06 -6.74
CA PHE A 345 5.60 20.05 -6.35
C PHE A 345 6.32 21.37 -6.64
N ASP A 346 7.30 21.69 -5.79
CA ASP A 346 8.23 22.78 -6.06
C ASP A 346 9.43 22.22 -6.84
N LEU A 347 9.64 22.75 -8.05
CA LEU A 347 10.61 22.21 -8.99
C LEU A 347 12.02 22.71 -8.64
N PRO A 348 13.05 21.84 -8.61
CA PRO A 348 14.42 22.27 -8.48
C PRO A 348 14.81 23.17 -9.68
N ARG A 349 15.23 24.41 -9.41
CA ARG A 349 15.67 25.37 -10.44
C ARG A 349 17.20 25.54 -10.45
N GLY A 350 17.80 25.65 -11.63
CA GLY A 350 19.23 25.97 -11.79
C GLY A 350 20.13 25.05 -10.93
N HIS A 351 21.01 25.62 -10.11
CA HIS A 351 21.93 24.87 -9.22
C HIS A 351 21.24 23.94 -8.19
N HIS A 352 19.92 24.03 -8.00
CA HIS A 352 19.20 23.10 -7.12
C HIS A 352 19.01 21.71 -7.77
N ILE A 353 19.13 21.58 -9.09
CA ILE A 353 18.96 20.29 -9.76
C ILE A 353 20.10 19.31 -9.44
N GLU A 354 21.34 19.79 -9.32
CA GLU A 354 22.48 18.95 -8.95
C GLU A 354 22.35 18.46 -7.50
N LYS A 355 21.91 19.34 -6.58
CA LYS A 355 21.60 18.93 -5.20
C LYS A 355 20.47 17.90 -5.13
N ALA A 356 19.45 18.03 -5.99
CA ALA A 356 18.37 17.06 -6.07
C ALA A 356 18.87 15.69 -6.58
N LYS A 357 19.74 15.68 -7.60
CA LYS A 357 20.41 14.46 -8.09
C LYS A 357 21.24 13.81 -6.98
N GLU A 358 22.07 14.59 -6.28
CA GLU A 358 22.88 14.10 -5.15
C GLU A 358 22.00 13.48 -4.06
N LYS A 359 20.92 14.16 -3.67
CA LYS A 359 20.01 13.65 -2.63
C LYS A 359 19.31 12.35 -3.01
N VAL A 360 18.83 12.24 -4.25
CA VAL A 360 18.26 10.97 -4.76
C VAL A 360 19.32 9.87 -4.76
N GLN A 361 20.54 10.22 -5.19
CA GLN A 361 21.66 9.30 -5.25
C GLN A 361 22.06 8.76 -3.86
N GLU A 362 22.25 9.64 -2.89
CA GLU A 362 22.60 9.27 -1.51
C GLU A 362 21.56 8.33 -0.88
N LYS A 363 20.27 8.63 -1.05
CA LYS A 363 19.18 7.78 -0.54
C LYS A 363 19.19 6.40 -1.20
N LEU A 364 19.41 6.34 -2.52
CA LEU A 364 19.48 5.09 -3.26
C LEU A 364 20.71 4.24 -2.86
N GLU A 365 21.89 4.85 -2.77
CA GLU A 365 23.12 4.18 -2.33
C GLU A 365 22.99 3.63 -0.92
N SER A 366 22.44 4.43 0.01
CA SER A 366 22.20 4.00 1.39
C SER A 366 21.22 2.83 1.46
N LEU A 367 20.15 2.84 0.66
CA LEU A 367 19.20 1.74 0.60
C LEU A 367 19.86 0.45 0.10
N LEU A 368 20.62 0.53 -1.00
CA LEU A 368 21.28 -0.64 -1.59
C LEU A 368 22.38 -1.21 -0.71
N LYS A 369 23.08 -0.36 0.05
CA LYS A 369 24.08 -0.78 1.04
C LYS A 369 23.46 -1.63 2.16
N ASP A 370 22.30 -1.21 2.66
CA ASP A 370 21.64 -1.88 3.79
C ASP A 370 20.70 -3.00 3.35
N LYS A 371 20.50 -3.20 2.03
CA LYS A 371 19.40 -3.98 1.45
C LYS A 371 19.19 -5.35 2.10
N ASP A 372 20.27 -6.08 2.39
CA ASP A 372 20.21 -7.45 2.88
C ASP A 372 19.91 -7.54 4.38
N SER A 373 20.29 -6.50 5.14
CA SER A 373 20.06 -6.40 6.59
C SER A 373 18.64 -5.97 6.96
N LEU A 374 17.99 -5.19 6.10
CA LEU A 374 16.65 -4.65 6.36
C LEU A 374 15.59 -5.76 6.33
N SER A 375 14.57 -5.65 7.18
CA SER A 375 13.35 -6.42 6.99
C SER A 375 12.65 -6.03 5.69
N LYS A 376 11.70 -6.85 5.22
CA LYS A 376 10.97 -6.53 3.97
C LYS A 376 10.22 -5.21 4.09
N SER A 377 9.58 -4.95 5.22
CA SER A 377 8.83 -3.71 5.42
C SER A 377 9.74 -2.49 5.48
N GLU A 378 10.85 -2.55 6.22
CA GLU A 378 11.80 -1.43 6.29
C GLU A 378 12.41 -1.13 4.91
N TYR A 379 12.69 -2.17 4.13
CA TYR A 379 13.18 -2.01 2.77
C TYR A 379 12.14 -1.37 1.85
N ILE A 380 10.87 -1.80 1.91
CA ILE A 380 9.77 -1.19 1.15
C ILE A 380 9.61 0.28 1.56
N ASP A 381 9.57 0.57 2.86
CA ASP A 381 9.37 1.92 3.37
C ASP A 381 10.47 2.88 2.88
N ARG A 382 11.74 2.46 2.93
CA ARG A 382 12.86 3.23 2.37
C ARG A 382 12.82 3.31 0.84
N SER A 383 12.37 2.27 0.15
CA SER A 383 12.17 2.30 -1.31
C SER A 383 11.11 3.33 -1.72
N ILE A 384 10.06 3.49 -0.90
CA ILE A 384 9.00 4.49 -1.10
C ILE A 384 9.54 5.91 -0.91
N GLU A 385 10.46 6.13 0.02
CA GLU A 385 11.14 7.42 0.16
C GLU A 385 11.98 7.74 -1.09
N VAL A 386 12.76 6.78 -1.60
CA VAL A 386 13.55 6.94 -2.84
C VAL A 386 12.64 7.21 -4.03
N PHE A 387 11.55 6.47 -4.15
CA PHE A 387 10.50 6.67 -5.15
C PHE A 387 9.97 8.10 -5.12
N PHE A 388 9.57 8.58 -3.94
CA PHE A 388 8.97 9.89 -3.78
C PHE A 388 9.99 11.01 -4.03
N GLU A 389 11.23 10.86 -3.54
CA GLU A 389 12.31 11.82 -3.82
C GLU A 389 12.60 11.90 -5.34
N THR A 390 12.67 10.76 -6.02
CA THR A 390 12.87 10.70 -7.47
C THR A 390 11.72 11.36 -8.22
N TYR A 391 10.49 11.08 -7.81
CA TYR A 391 9.28 11.64 -8.42
C TYR A 391 9.21 13.16 -8.25
N THR A 392 9.57 13.67 -7.08
CA THR A 392 9.48 15.12 -6.76
C THR A 392 10.65 15.92 -7.32
N SER A 393 11.82 15.30 -7.47
CA SER A 393 13.02 15.96 -8.02
C SER A 393 12.94 16.25 -9.51
N GLN A 394 12.01 15.62 -10.24
CA GLN A 394 11.77 15.85 -11.68
C GLN A 394 13.07 15.86 -12.52
N LEU A 395 13.90 14.82 -12.34
CA LEU A 395 15.27 14.76 -12.87
C LEU A 395 15.34 14.65 -14.40
N PHE A 396 14.23 14.40 -15.09
CA PHE A 396 14.16 14.22 -16.54
C PHE A 396 13.18 15.20 -17.20
N ASN A 397 13.39 15.46 -18.50
CA ASN A 397 12.53 16.37 -19.28
C ASN A 397 11.07 15.91 -19.39
N ASP A 398 10.85 14.60 -19.32
CA ASP A 398 9.54 13.94 -19.29
C ASP A 398 9.67 12.60 -18.57
N GLY A 399 8.56 11.98 -18.18
CA GLY A 399 8.55 10.60 -17.73
C GLY A 399 8.92 10.35 -16.28
N ASN A 400 9.11 11.39 -15.46
CA ASN A 400 9.52 11.26 -14.06
C ASN A 400 8.58 10.34 -13.26
N SER A 401 7.27 10.40 -13.52
CA SER A 401 6.27 9.49 -12.93
C SER A 401 6.51 8.03 -13.28
N ARG A 402 6.79 7.74 -14.56
CA ARG A 402 7.03 6.36 -15.03
C ARG A 402 8.38 5.83 -14.55
N VAL A 403 9.43 6.66 -14.59
CA VAL A 403 10.76 6.28 -14.10
C VAL A 403 10.73 5.98 -12.61
N SER A 404 10.08 6.81 -11.79
CA SER A 404 10.02 6.60 -10.34
C SER A 404 9.28 5.30 -9.99
N LYS A 405 8.12 5.04 -10.60
CA LYS A 405 7.36 3.80 -10.37
C LYS A 405 8.12 2.56 -10.86
N THR A 406 8.78 2.65 -12.01
CA THR A 406 9.63 1.58 -12.54
C THR A 406 10.81 1.32 -11.60
N LEU A 407 11.43 2.36 -11.05
CA LEU A 407 12.48 2.25 -10.02
C LEU A 407 11.95 1.55 -8.77
N LEU A 408 10.75 1.90 -8.28
CA LEU A 408 10.16 1.22 -7.13
C LEU A 408 9.99 -0.27 -7.42
N ASN A 409 9.47 -0.64 -8.58
CA ASN A 409 9.31 -2.04 -9.00
C ASN A 409 10.65 -2.79 -9.15
N TYR A 410 11.71 -2.10 -9.62
CA TYR A 410 13.08 -2.62 -9.61
C TYR A 410 13.57 -2.88 -8.18
N LEU A 411 13.40 -1.91 -7.27
CA LEU A 411 13.83 -2.06 -5.87
C LEU A 411 13.10 -3.21 -5.19
N LEU A 412 11.78 -3.36 -5.40
CA LEU A 412 11.00 -4.49 -4.89
C LEU A 412 11.57 -5.83 -5.38
N HIS A 413 11.89 -5.93 -6.68
CA HIS A 413 12.48 -7.12 -7.28
C HIS A 413 13.76 -7.55 -6.56
N LEU A 414 14.68 -6.61 -6.29
CA LEU A 414 15.95 -6.88 -5.60
C LEU A 414 15.78 -7.49 -4.20
N LYS A 415 14.63 -7.26 -3.55
CA LYS A 415 14.31 -7.80 -2.21
C LYS A 415 13.47 -9.09 -2.26
N GLY A 416 13.25 -9.66 -3.45
CA GLY A 416 12.41 -10.84 -3.64
C GLY A 416 10.93 -10.55 -3.37
N ILE A 417 10.51 -9.29 -3.57
CA ILE A 417 9.11 -8.87 -3.59
C ILE A 417 8.72 -8.74 -5.07
N PRO A 418 7.55 -9.23 -5.49
CA PRO A 418 7.09 -9.08 -6.87
C PRO A 418 7.09 -7.61 -7.29
N SER A 419 7.54 -7.34 -8.52
CA SER A 419 7.43 -6.03 -9.19
C SER A 419 5.98 -5.75 -9.58
N SER A 420 5.12 -5.68 -8.57
CA SER A 420 3.67 -5.63 -8.69
C SER A 420 3.09 -4.31 -8.23
N PHE A 421 3.90 -3.29 -7.94
CA PHE A 421 3.30 -1.99 -7.63
C PHE A 421 2.67 -1.41 -8.91
N SER A 422 1.35 -1.21 -8.86
CA SER A 422 0.55 -0.54 -9.88
C SER A 422 -0.47 0.35 -9.20
N VAL A 423 -0.73 1.53 -9.77
CA VAL A 423 -1.79 2.43 -9.29
C VAL A 423 -3.11 2.02 -9.94
N ALA A 424 -3.68 0.92 -9.46
CA ALA A 424 -4.97 0.42 -9.92
C ALA A 424 -6.13 1.40 -9.58
N ASP A 425 -7.24 1.30 -10.31
CA ASP A 425 -8.43 2.13 -10.11
C ASP A 425 -8.93 2.12 -8.65
N SER A 426 -8.77 0.99 -7.95
CA SER A 426 -9.21 0.82 -6.56
C SER A 426 -8.45 1.68 -5.56
N ILE A 427 -7.21 2.10 -5.88
CA ILE A 427 -6.34 2.87 -4.97
C ILE A 427 -5.95 4.24 -5.51
N ARG A 428 -6.32 4.57 -6.75
CA ARG A 428 -5.87 5.79 -7.44
C ARG A 428 -6.15 7.06 -6.64
N ASP A 429 -7.37 7.24 -6.15
CA ASP A 429 -7.74 8.47 -5.45
C ASP A 429 -6.99 8.59 -4.12
N GLU A 430 -6.81 7.47 -3.39
CA GLU A 430 -6.00 7.43 -2.16
C GLU A 430 -4.52 7.72 -2.44
N TYR A 431 -3.99 7.22 -3.58
CA TYR A 431 -2.63 7.45 -4.01
C TYR A 431 -2.38 8.94 -4.34
N MET A 432 -3.27 9.55 -5.13
CA MET A 432 -3.15 10.97 -5.49
C MET A 432 -3.30 11.87 -4.26
N ASP A 433 -4.20 11.54 -3.33
CA ASP A 433 -4.32 12.24 -2.05
C ASP A 433 -3.03 12.14 -1.21
N ALA A 434 -2.42 10.95 -1.12
CA ALA A 434 -1.19 10.72 -0.37
C ALA A 434 0.01 11.47 -0.97
N ILE A 435 0.15 11.43 -2.29
CA ILE A 435 1.19 12.16 -3.04
C ILE A 435 1.04 13.67 -2.84
N ALA A 436 -0.18 14.19 -2.95
CA ALA A 436 -0.45 15.62 -2.74
C ALA A 436 -0.15 16.07 -1.30
N LYS A 437 -0.47 15.24 -0.30
CA LYS A 437 -0.15 15.52 1.10
C LYS A 437 1.36 15.60 1.31
N LEU A 438 2.13 14.63 0.80
CA LEU A 438 3.58 14.65 0.96
C LEU A 438 4.25 15.83 0.24
N GLY A 439 3.75 16.20 -0.94
CA GLY A 439 4.23 17.40 -1.64
C GLY A 439 3.98 18.68 -0.84
N TYR A 440 2.87 18.74 -0.09
CA TYR A 440 2.60 19.84 0.82
C TYR A 440 3.54 19.83 2.04
N ASP A 441 3.74 18.67 2.67
CA ASP A 441 4.66 18.51 3.81
C ASP A 441 6.10 18.94 3.42
N GLN A 442 6.56 18.56 2.22
CA GLN A 442 7.85 18.99 1.67
C GLN A 442 7.98 20.50 1.52
N ARG A 443 6.93 21.19 1.06
CA ARG A 443 6.94 22.65 0.91
C ARG A 443 7.03 23.37 2.24
N ILE A 444 6.30 22.89 3.26
CA ILE A 444 6.41 23.44 4.61
C ILE A 444 7.84 23.28 5.12
N GLN A 445 8.43 22.10 4.95
CA GLN A 445 9.83 21.87 5.36
C GLN A 445 10.79 22.84 4.63
N LYS A 446 10.61 23.04 3.32
CA LYS A 446 11.44 23.98 2.55
C LYS A 446 11.29 25.43 3.00
N SER A 447 10.07 25.88 3.34
CA SER A 447 9.83 27.23 3.88
C SER A 447 10.57 27.45 5.19
N GLN A 448 10.63 26.41 6.02
CA GLN A 448 11.37 26.47 7.28
C GLN A 448 12.89 26.54 7.07
N GLU A 449 13.41 25.85 6.05
CA GLU A 449 14.85 25.85 5.72
C GLU A 449 15.31 27.13 5.01
N GLN A 450 14.45 27.74 4.20
CA GLN A 450 14.82 28.81 3.26
C GLN A 450 14.14 30.16 3.54
N GLY A 451 13.20 30.21 4.50
CA GLY A 451 12.30 31.34 4.70
C GLY A 451 11.09 31.29 3.77
N ASP A 452 10.28 32.35 3.80
CA ASP A 452 9.11 32.45 2.93
C ASP A 452 9.53 32.45 1.45
N PHE A 453 8.81 31.71 0.60
CA PHE A 453 9.17 31.54 -0.82
C PHE A 453 7.95 31.48 -1.73
N ASP A 454 8.11 31.99 -2.96
CA ASP A 454 7.03 32.04 -3.95
C ASP A 454 7.07 30.85 -4.92
N VAL A 455 5.92 30.22 -5.12
CA VAL A 455 5.71 29.16 -6.11
C VAL A 455 4.87 29.69 -7.27
N ARG A 456 5.40 29.56 -8.49
CA ARG A 456 4.66 29.86 -9.73
C ARG A 456 3.90 28.63 -10.19
N VAL A 457 2.61 28.80 -10.37
CA VAL A 457 1.67 27.77 -10.83
C VAL A 457 1.13 28.17 -12.19
N VAL A 458 0.99 27.21 -13.09
CA VAL A 458 0.27 27.42 -14.35
C VAL A 458 -1.06 26.68 -14.29
N ASN A 459 -2.16 27.40 -14.49
CA ASN A 459 -3.48 26.77 -14.55
C ASN A 459 -3.70 26.05 -15.90
N ALA A 460 -4.79 25.30 -16.01
CA ALA A 460 -5.15 24.57 -17.23
C ALA A 460 -5.32 25.45 -18.49
N LYS A 461 -5.40 26.78 -18.33
CA LYS A 461 -5.47 27.77 -19.42
C LYS A 461 -4.11 28.40 -19.75
N GLY A 462 -3.02 27.94 -19.15
CA GLY A 462 -1.68 28.48 -19.37
C GLY A 462 -1.39 29.78 -18.63
N GLN A 463 -2.26 30.24 -17.72
CA GLN A 463 -2.05 31.46 -16.95
C GLN A 463 -1.15 31.17 -15.75
N ILE A 464 -0.19 32.05 -15.48
CA ILE A 464 0.72 31.95 -14.33
C ILE A 464 0.07 32.65 -13.13
N GLY A 465 0.01 31.96 -11.99
CA GLY A 465 -0.35 32.51 -10.68
C GLY A 465 0.78 32.29 -9.69
N GLU A 466 0.86 33.12 -8.65
CA GLU A 466 1.89 33.03 -7.62
C GLU A 466 1.26 32.65 -6.27
N TYR A 467 1.94 31.78 -5.52
CA TYR A 467 1.59 31.37 -4.17
C TYR A 467 2.76 31.68 -3.25
N HIS A 468 2.51 32.43 -2.18
CA HIS A 468 3.51 32.73 -1.17
C HIS A 468 3.44 31.65 -0.09
N PHE A 469 4.49 30.85 0.07
CA PHE A 469 4.57 29.84 1.13
C PHE A 469 5.33 30.42 2.32
N ASN A 470 4.71 30.34 3.50
CA ASN A 470 5.28 30.74 4.78
C ASN A 470 5.28 29.57 5.78
N ASN A 471 5.83 29.82 6.98
CA ASN A 471 5.91 28.81 8.04
C ASN A 471 4.56 28.21 8.50
N TYR A 472 3.43 28.81 8.10
CA TYR A 472 2.07 28.42 8.47
C TYR A 472 1.26 27.81 7.31
N GLY A 473 1.79 27.81 6.08
CA GLY A 473 1.08 27.32 4.90
C GLY A 473 1.38 28.13 3.64
N TYR A 474 0.36 28.38 2.82
CA TYR A 474 0.47 29.27 1.68
C TYR A 474 -0.63 30.33 1.70
N GLU A 475 -0.31 31.49 1.13
CA GLU A 475 -1.24 32.55 0.79
C GLU A 475 -1.27 32.68 -0.74
N TRP A 476 -2.47 32.76 -1.32
CA TRP A 476 -2.61 32.93 -2.76
C TRP A 476 -2.36 34.39 -3.15
N VAL A 477 -1.49 34.64 -4.13
CA VAL A 477 -0.98 35.99 -4.44
C VAL A 477 -1.58 36.57 -5.74
N LYS A 478 -2.40 35.82 -6.51
CA LYS A 478 -3.29 36.24 -7.65
C LYS A 478 -2.97 35.64 -9.04
N TYR A 479 -4.00 35.42 -9.87
CA TYR A 479 -3.89 35.24 -11.33
C TYR A 479 -4.17 36.59 -12.05
N PRO A 480 -3.44 36.95 -13.12
CA PRO A 480 -3.72 38.18 -13.87
C PRO A 480 -5.16 38.22 -14.39
N GLY A 481 -5.96 39.18 -13.90
CA GLY A 481 -7.34 39.43 -14.34
C GLY A 481 -8.46 38.91 -13.45
N GLU A 482 -8.18 38.31 -12.29
CA GLU A 482 -9.21 37.98 -11.29
C GLU A 482 -9.41 39.12 -10.28
N GLU A 483 -10.67 39.49 -10.01
CA GLU A 483 -11.03 40.42 -8.91
C GLU A 483 -10.80 39.74 -7.56
N GLU A 484 -10.32 40.51 -6.57
CA GLU A 484 -10.21 40.08 -5.17
C GLU A 484 -11.58 39.59 -4.68
N LYS A 485 -11.74 38.27 -4.55
CA LYS A 485 -12.70 37.73 -3.60
C LYS A 485 -12.00 37.72 -2.26
N ASP A 486 -12.69 38.21 -1.21
CA ASP A 486 -12.26 38.07 0.18
C ASP A 486 -11.94 36.60 0.47
N TYR A 487 -10.66 36.26 0.35
CA TYR A 487 -10.10 34.98 0.70
C TYR A 487 -9.77 35.07 2.19
N ASP A 488 -10.46 34.28 3.00
CA ASP A 488 -10.21 34.19 4.44
C ASP A 488 -9.28 32.99 4.68
N PRO A 489 -7.95 33.19 4.72
CA PRO A 489 -6.98 32.10 4.85
C PRO A 489 -7.20 31.33 6.14
N ASP A 490 -7.62 31.95 7.24
CA ASP A 490 -7.83 31.24 8.51
C ASP A 490 -9.01 30.27 8.45
N LYS A 491 -10.06 30.61 7.68
CA LYS A 491 -11.25 29.79 7.52
C LYS A 491 -11.04 28.63 6.56
N ASP A 492 -10.32 28.86 5.46
CA ASP A 492 -10.02 27.85 4.44
C ASP A 492 -8.81 26.98 4.80
N ILE A 493 -7.80 27.48 5.52
CA ILE A 493 -6.68 26.67 6.07
C ILE A 493 -7.22 25.70 7.12
N MET A 494 -8.15 26.14 7.98
CA MET A 494 -8.86 25.22 8.88
C MET A 494 -9.79 24.29 8.10
N GLU A 495 -10.64 24.77 7.19
CA GLU A 495 -11.54 23.86 6.46
C GLU A 495 -10.80 22.85 5.57
N TYR A 496 -9.65 23.21 4.97
CA TYR A 496 -8.91 22.32 4.07
C TYR A 496 -8.04 21.31 4.84
N ASN A 497 -7.37 21.73 5.91
CA ASN A 497 -6.65 20.81 6.79
C ASN A 497 -7.59 19.94 7.64
N VAL A 498 -8.76 20.46 8.06
CA VAL A 498 -9.80 19.70 8.79
C VAL A 498 -10.69 18.85 7.86
N LYS A 499 -10.82 19.17 6.57
CA LYS A 499 -11.48 18.27 5.59
C LYS A 499 -10.59 17.08 5.20
N ARG A 500 -9.26 17.24 5.19
CA ARG A 500 -8.32 16.13 4.93
C ARG A 500 -7.89 15.36 6.18
N LEU A 501 -7.83 16.03 7.33
CA LEU A 501 -7.89 15.40 8.65
C LEU A 501 -9.35 15.42 9.10
N PHE A 502 -10.19 14.54 8.56
CA PHE A 502 -11.51 14.31 9.13
C PHE A 502 -11.31 13.66 10.52
N VAL A 503 -10.95 14.51 11.49
CA VAL A 503 -10.89 14.23 12.91
C VAL A 503 -12.33 14.44 13.33
N PRO A 504 -13.10 13.35 13.56
CA PRO A 504 -14.45 13.48 14.03
C PRO A 504 -14.51 14.40 15.26
N PRO A 505 -15.62 15.12 15.51
CA PRO A 505 -15.71 16.08 16.62
C PRO A 505 -15.28 15.52 17.99
N TYR A 506 -15.35 14.19 18.17
CA TYR A 506 -14.93 13.48 19.37
C TYR A 506 -13.42 13.18 19.46
N LEU A 507 -12.66 13.19 18.36
CA LEU A 507 -11.19 13.10 18.34
C LEU A 507 -10.49 14.46 18.42
N LYS A 508 -11.24 15.56 18.27
CA LYS A 508 -10.71 16.93 18.33
C LYS A 508 -10.01 17.22 19.66
N LYS A 509 -10.65 16.92 20.79
CA LYS A 509 -10.08 17.13 22.13
C LYS A 509 -8.84 16.27 22.44
N PRO A 510 -8.84 14.94 22.18
CA PRO A 510 -7.65 14.12 22.36
C PRO A 510 -6.47 14.55 21.49
N LEU A 511 -6.73 14.94 20.24
CA LEU A 511 -5.68 15.39 19.32
C LEU A 511 -5.13 16.77 19.73
N GLU A 512 -5.99 17.72 20.12
CA GLU A 512 -5.58 19.02 20.67
C GLU A 512 -4.73 18.86 21.93
N GLN A 513 -5.12 17.95 22.84
CA GLN A 513 -4.34 17.63 24.03
C GLN A 513 -3.00 16.98 23.68
N LYS A 514 -2.97 16.11 22.67
CA LYS A 514 -1.76 15.44 22.20
C LYS A 514 -0.81 16.39 21.48
N VAL A 515 -1.32 17.31 20.66
CA VAL A 515 -0.55 18.41 20.02
C VAL A 515 0.00 19.37 21.08
N GLN A 516 -0.78 19.68 22.12
CA GLN A 516 -0.33 20.49 23.26
C GLN A 516 0.74 19.78 24.11
N GLN A 517 0.69 18.45 24.20
CA GLN A 517 1.65 17.65 24.97
C GLN A 517 2.94 17.32 24.20
N GLU A 518 2.82 17.03 22.89
CA GLU A 518 3.93 16.56 22.05
C GLU A 518 4.58 17.69 21.24
N GLY A 519 3.97 18.88 21.21
CA GLY A 519 4.44 20.04 20.45
C GLY A 519 4.21 19.93 18.94
N TRP A 520 4.21 21.07 18.24
CA TRP A 520 4.11 21.12 16.78
C TRP A 520 5.29 20.44 16.06
N GLU A 521 6.38 20.13 16.76
CA GLU A 521 7.58 19.50 16.20
C GLU A 521 7.32 18.14 15.55
N ARG A 522 6.37 17.35 16.06
CA ARG A 522 5.99 16.06 15.45
C ARG A 522 5.28 16.22 14.10
N TYR A 523 4.71 17.39 13.82
CA TYR A 523 4.08 17.74 12.55
C TYR A 523 5.05 18.44 11.58
N ARG A 524 6.34 18.56 11.93
CA ARG A 524 7.41 19.12 11.08
C ARG A 524 8.18 18.10 10.24
N GLN A 525 7.86 16.80 10.36
CA GLN A 525 8.50 15.74 9.58
C GLN A 525 7.56 15.24 8.49
N ILE A 526 8.11 14.97 7.31
CA ILE A 526 7.36 14.39 6.18
C ILE A 526 6.77 13.04 6.63
N ASP A 527 5.44 12.94 6.62
CA ASP A 527 4.73 11.74 7.05
C ASP A 527 4.45 10.80 5.88
N TYR A 528 5.39 9.89 5.61
CA TYR A 528 5.27 8.89 4.54
C TYR A 528 4.16 7.85 4.75
N ARG A 529 3.56 7.73 5.95
CA ARG A 529 2.65 6.63 6.29
C ARG A 529 1.43 6.51 5.36
N PRO A 530 0.76 7.59 4.91
CA PRO A 530 -0.34 7.48 3.96
C PRO A 530 0.10 6.89 2.62
N LEU A 531 1.25 7.34 2.09
CA LEU A 531 1.79 6.81 0.83
C LEU A 531 2.23 5.35 1.00
N GLN A 532 2.90 5.03 2.11
CA GLN A 532 3.27 3.66 2.48
C GLN A 532 2.04 2.75 2.45
N ALA A 533 0.99 3.10 3.19
CA ALA A 533 -0.23 2.31 3.27
C ALA A 533 -0.85 2.02 1.89
N VAL A 534 -0.89 3.03 1.02
CA VAL A 534 -1.45 2.89 -0.34
C VAL A 534 -0.55 2.03 -1.23
N ILE A 535 0.76 2.21 -1.17
CA ILE A 535 1.71 1.40 -1.96
C ILE A 535 1.67 -0.07 -1.54
N TYR A 536 1.63 -0.37 -0.24
CA TYR A 536 1.46 -1.76 0.21
C TYR A 536 0.15 -2.38 -0.31
N LYS A 537 -0.96 -1.64 -0.30
CA LYS A 537 -2.23 -2.10 -0.88
C LYS A 537 -2.09 -2.39 -2.38
N GLY A 538 -1.40 -1.52 -3.12
CA GLY A 538 -1.13 -1.71 -4.55
C GLY A 538 -0.33 -2.97 -4.82
N ILE A 539 0.78 -3.18 -4.09
CA ILE A 539 1.62 -4.38 -4.20
C ILE A 539 0.79 -5.65 -3.96
N ILE A 540 -0.01 -5.67 -2.88
CA ILE A 540 -0.88 -6.82 -2.53
C ILE A 540 -1.92 -7.06 -3.64
N SER A 541 -2.67 -6.02 -4.04
CA SER A 541 -3.80 -6.18 -4.97
C SER A 541 -3.32 -6.76 -6.29
N THR A 542 -2.31 -6.14 -6.89
CA THR A 542 -1.77 -6.58 -8.19
C THR A 542 -1.12 -7.97 -8.09
N TYR A 543 -0.44 -8.29 -6.99
CA TYR A 543 0.10 -9.63 -6.78
C TYR A 543 -1.01 -10.68 -6.72
N ILE A 544 -2.07 -10.44 -5.92
CA ILE A 544 -3.21 -11.35 -5.82
C ILE A 544 -3.91 -11.50 -7.17
N ASP A 545 -4.16 -10.39 -7.86
CA ASP A 545 -4.82 -10.39 -9.16
C ASP A 545 -4.03 -11.18 -10.20
N CYS A 546 -2.69 -11.06 -10.19
CA CYS A 546 -1.80 -11.89 -11.00
C CYS A 546 -1.94 -13.38 -10.67
N MET A 547 -1.95 -13.72 -9.38
CA MET A 547 -2.07 -15.10 -8.89
C MET A 547 -3.45 -15.74 -9.10
N LYS A 548 -4.48 -14.97 -9.48
CA LYS A 548 -5.74 -15.54 -9.94
C LYS A 548 -5.49 -16.33 -11.22
N SER A 549 -5.88 -17.61 -11.22
CA SER A 549 -5.97 -18.41 -12.44
C SER A 549 -6.65 -17.57 -13.51
N PRO A 550 -6.19 -17.57 -14.78
CA PRO A 550 -7.00 -17.07 -15.87
C PRO A 550 -8.26 -17.93 -15.89
N THR A 551 -9.31 -17.44 -15.23
CA THR A 551 -10.64 -17.95 -15.48
C THR A 551 -10.88 -17.66 -16.94
N VAL A 552 -11.10 -18.72 -17.72
CA VAL A 552 -11.81 -18.58 -18.99
C VAL A 552 -13.05 -17.76 -18.63
N ASP A 553 -13.10 -16.50 -19.08
CA ASP A 553 -14.26 -15.67 -18.88
C ASP A 553 -15.46 -16.48 -19.36
N LYS A 554 -16.41 -16.70 -18.45
CA LYS A 554 -17.67 -17.39 -18.74
C LYS A 554 -18.54 -16.63 -19.75
N GLU A 555 -18.01 -15.60 -20.40
CA GLU A 555 -18.61 -14.90 -21.54
C GLU A 555 -18.32 -15.57 -22.89
N THR A 556 -17.54 -16.64 -22.93
CA THR A 556 -17.62 -17.62 -24.03
C THR A 556 -18.54 -18.77 -23.64
N GLU A 557 -19.83 -18.47 -23.46
CA GLU A 557 -20.84 -19.42 -23.97
C GLU A 557 -20.58 -19.53 -25.47
N VAL A 558 -19.72 -20.47 -25.85
CA VAL A 558 -19.78 -21.07 -27.17
C VAL A 558 -21.22 -21.50 -27.33
N ASP A 559 -21.93 -20.78 -28.19
CA ASP A 559 -23.28 -21.05 -28.62
C ASP A 559 -23.37 -22.54 -28.99
N LYS A 560 -23.82 -23.36 -28.03
CA LYS A 560 -23.97 -24.82 -28.20
C LYS A 560 -25.02 -25.16 -29.26
N THR A 561 -25.65 -24.15 -29.89
CA THR A 561 -26.56 -24.34 -31.03
C THR A 561 -25.86 -24.28 -32.40
N LYS A 562 -24.53 -24.11 -32.46
CA LYS A 562 -23.75 -24.11 -33.72
C LYS A 562 -22.77 -25.27 -33.89
N ILE A 563 -22.92 -26.35 -33.12
CA ILE A 563 -22.21 -27.63 -33.37
C ILE A 563 -23.25 -28.75 -33.60
N ASP A 564 -24.21 -28.46 -34.47
CA ASP A 564 -25.02 -29.46 -35.18
C ASP A 564 -25.60 -28.79 -36.43
N LYS A 565 -24.75 -28.64 -37.47
CA LYS A 565 -25.12 -28.50 -38.88
C LYS A 565 -23.95 -28.89 -39.78
#